data_AF-A0A9Q7BAB6-F1
#
_entry.id   AF-A0A9Q7BAB6-F1
#
_cell.length_a   1.000
_cell.length_b   1.000
_cell.length_c   1.000
_cell.angle_alpha   90.00
_cell.angle_beta   90.00
_cell.angle_gamma   90.00
#
_symmetry.space_group_name_H-M   'P 1'
#
loop_
_entity.id
_entity.type
_entity.pdbx_description
1 polymer ?
#
loop_
_entity_poly.entity_id
_entity_poly.type
_entity_poly.pdbx_seq_one_letter_code
_entity_poly.pdbx_strand_id
1 'polypeptide(L)'
;MNEVADRYGMKANHLSSWRTLARQGKLLLPQPEDEVEFAAMIVESPAPIDTPEPPMAKAVSRAEIVVGPVTIRLEEGASAARIAAIARALAATP
;
A
#
# COMPACT_ATOMS: atom_id res chain seq x y z
N MET A 1 -13.61 -16.21 31.37
CA MET A 1 -14.03 -16.98 30.18
C MET A 1 -15.41 -17.59 30.37
N ASN A 2 -15.63 -18.30 31.48
CA ASN A 2 -16.95 -18.81 31.85
C ASN A 2 -18.00 -17.70 31.93
N GLU A 3 -17.68 -16.55 32.53
CA GLU A 3 -18.62 -15.41 32.58
C GLU A 3 -19.15 -14.96 31.20
N VAL A 4 -18.31 -14.97 30.17
CA VAL A 4 -18.72 -14.62 28.80
C VAL A 4 -19.56 -15.76 28.21
N ALA A 5 -19.16 -17.00 28.47
CA ALA A 5 -19.89 -18.18 28.02
C ALA A 5 -21.31 -18.22 28.63
N ASP A 6 -21.41 -18.00 29.94
CA ASP A 6 -22.66 -17.96 30.70
C ASP A 6 -23.57 -16.82 30.23
N ARG A 7 -23.00 -15.62 30.01
CA ARG A 7 -23.75 -14.46 29.51
C ARG A 7 -24.43 -14.71 28.17
N TYR A 8 -23.79 -15.49 27.30
CA TYR A 8 -24.28 -15.75 25.94
C TYR A 8 -24.81 -17.18 25.76
N GLY A 9 -25.06 -17.92 26.84
CA GLY A 9 -25.63 -19.28 26.77
C GLY A 9 -24.74 -20.29 26.02
N MET A 10 -23.43 -20.07 26.04
CA MET A 10 -22.42 -20.82 25.30
C MET A 10 -21.61 -21.73 26.23
N LYS A 11 -21.12 -22.85 25.71
CA LYS A 11 -20.11 -23.65 26.42
C LYS A 11 -18.74 -22.98 26.36
N ALA A 12 -18.02 -22.93 27.48
CA ALA A 12 -16.70 -22.32 27.55
C ALA A 12 -15.73 -22.89 26.49
N ASN A 13 -15.75 -24.20 26.21
CA ASN A 13 -14.86 -24.79 25.20
C ASN A 13 -15.00 -24.17 23.78
N HIS A 14 -16.17 -23.61 23.42
CA HIS A 14 -16.36 -22.93 22.14
C HIS A 14 -15.55 -21.62 22.06
N LEU A 15 -15.62 -20.80 23.11
CA LEU A 15 -14.83 -19.57 23.23
C LEU A 15 -13.32 -19.84 23.13
N SER A 16 -12.83 -20.97 23.64
CA SER A 16 -11.40 -21.32 23.54
C SER A 16 -11.02 -21.68 22.12
N SER A 17 -11.85 -22.48 21.45
CA SER A 17 -11.65 -22.86 20.06
C SER A 17 -11.69 -21.64 19.14
N TRP A 18 -12.66 -20.74 19.34
CA TRP A 18 -12.79 -19.51 18.57
C TRP A 18 -11.62 -18.55 18.79
N ARG A 19 -11.14 -18.41 20.03
CA ARG A 19 -9.95 -17.60 20.32
C ARG A 19 -8.71 -18.15 19.63
N THR A 20 -8.55 -19.48 19.58
CA THR A 20 -7.46 -20.12 18.83
C THR A 20 -7.58 -19.83 17.34
N LEU A 21 -8.78 -19.97 16.76
CA LEU A 21 -9.01 -19.68 15.34
C LEU A 21 -8.78 -18.21 15.00
N ALA A 22 -9.21 -17.28 15.85
CA ALA A 22 -8.97 -15.85 15.68
C ALA A 22 -7.46 -15.52 15.69
N ARG A 23 -6.69 -16.10 16.63
CA ARG A 23 -5.22 -15.93 16.66
C ARG A 23 -4.52 -16.50 15.44
N GLN A 24 -5.10 -17.52 14.80
CA GLN A 24 -4.59 -18.10 13.56
C GLN A 24 -5.11 -17.38 12.29
N GLY A 25 -5.94 -16.34 12.42
CA GLY A 25 -6.56 -15.66 11.29
C GLY A 25 -7.59 -16.51 10.52
N LYS A 26 -8.08 -17.61 11.12
CA LYS A 26 -9.04 -18.55 10.49
C LYS A 26 -10.49 -18.25 10.85
N LEU A 27 -10.73 -17.32 11.76
CA LEU A 27 -12.08 -16.88 12.10
C LEU A 27 -12.47 -15.76 11.14
N LEU A 28 -13.24 -16.11 10.11
CA LEU A 28 -13.82 -15.14 9.18
C LEU A 28 -14.91 -14.36 9.89
N LEU A 29 -14.81 -13.03 9.86
CA LEU A 29 -15.92 -12.17 10.23
C LEU A 29 -16.84 -12.02 9.00
N PRO A 30 -18.17 -12.11 9.17
CA PRO A 30 -19.08 -11.77 8.09
C PRO A 30 -18.82 -10.33 7.64
N GLN A 31 -19.02 -10.07 6.35
CA GLN A 31 -18.92 -8.71 5.83
C GLN A 31 -19.97 -7.86 6.56
N PRO A 32 -19.56 -6.77 7.23
CA PRO A 32 -20.50 -5.86 7.86
C PRO A 32 -21.43 -5.24 6.81
N GLU A 33 -22.68 -4.99 7.21
CA GLU A 33 -23.71 -4.46 6.30
C GLU A 33 -23.47 -2.97 5.99
N ASP A 34 -22.81 -2.25 6.90
CA ASP A 34 -22.43 -0.86 6.73
C ASP A 34 -20.99 -0.72 6.21
N GLU A 35 -20.71 0.40 5.54
CA GLU A 35 -19.36 0.74 5.09
C GLU A 35 -18.42 0.89 6.29
N VAL A 36 -17.39 0.05 6.35
CA VAL A 36 -16.38 0.12 7.42
C VAL A 36 -15.36 1.17 7.05
N GLU A 37 -15.49 2.34 7.63
CA GLU A 37 -14.43 3.34 7.60
C GLU A 37 -13.39 2.99 8.69
N PHE A 38 -12.18 2.65 8.26
CA PHE A 38 -11.04 2.55 9.19
C PHE A 38 -10.53 3.94 9.48
N ALA A 39 -10.40 4.29 10.77
CA ALA A 39 -9.75 5.53 11.16
C ALA A 39 -8.32 5.57 10.60
N ALA A 40 -7.96 6.69 9.96
CA ALA A 40 -6.61 6.88 9.45
C ALA A 40 -5.61 6.83 10.61
N MET A 41 -4.58 5.98 10.49
CA MET A 41 -3.49 5.94 11.44
C MET A 41 -2.65 7.21 11.31
N ILE A 42 -2.75 8.11 12.29
CA ILE A 42 -1.88 9.28 12.38
C ILE A 42 -0.57 8.81 13.02
N VAL A 43 0.48 8.70 12.21
CA VAL A 43 1.84 8.47 12.71
C VAL A 43 2.38 9.82 13.17
N GLU A 44 2.51 10.00 14.48
CA GLU A 44 3.24 11.15 15.01
C GLU A 44 4.69 11.06 14.53
N SER A 45 5.17 12.12 13.88
CA SER A 45 6.57 12.15 13.42
C SER A 45 7.47 12.07 14.65
N PRO A 46 8.48 11.19 14.67
CA PRO A 46 9.39 11.13 15.81
C PRO A 46 9.95 12.53 16.07
N ALA A 47 10.07 12.90 17.35
CA ALA A 47 10.77 14.12 17.73
C ALA A 47 12.12 14.15 17.00
N PRO A 48 12.57 15.32 16.50
CA PRO A 48 13.83 15.42 15.77
C PRO A 48 14.98 15.06 16.72
N ILE A 49 15.32 13.78 16.74
CA ILE A 49 16.63 13.30 17.16
C ILE A 49 17.54 13.67 15.99
N ASP A 50 18.68 14.30 16.28
CA ASP A 50 19.72 14.71 15.33
C ASP A 50 20.11 13.57 14.38
N THR A 51 19.28 13.37 13.37
CA THR A 51 19.45 12.36 12.35
C THR A 51 20.20 13.09 11.25
N PRO A 52 21.40 12.64 10.86
CA PRO A 52 22.10 13.28 9.76
C PRO A 52 21.17 13.28 8.56
N GLU A 53 20.92 14.48 8.03
CA GLU A 53 20.05 14.73 6.89
C GLU A 53 20.39 13.68 5.82
N PRO A 54 19.41 12.83 5.41
CA PRO A 54 19.69 11.87 4.35
C PRO A 54 20.20 12.68 3.16
N PRO A 55 21.32 12.29 2.53
CA PRO A 55 21.87 13.07 1.43
C PRO A 55 20.74 13.28 0.45
N MET A 56 20.36 14.55 0.27
CA MET A 56 19.24 14.97 -0.54
C MET A 56 19.40 14.25 -1.87
N ALA A 57 18.64 13.15 -2.04
CA ALA A 57 18.76 12.33 -3.22
C ALA A 57 18.32 13.28 -4.32
N LYS A 58 19.28 13.77 -5.12
CA LYS A 58 18.98 14.60 -6.27
C LYS A 58 17.87 13.85 -6.98
N ALA A 59 16.68 14.45 -7.04
CA ALA A 59 15.59 13.86 -7.78
C ALA A 59 16.09 13.83 -9.22
N VAL A 60 16.62 12.68 -9.63
CA VAL A 60 17.06 12.44 -11.00
C VAL A 60 15.78 12.38 -11.80
N SER A 61 15.34 13.54 -12.29
CA SER A 61 14.14 13.68 -13.10
C SER A 61 14.45 13.08 -14.47
N ARG A 62 14.22 11.78 -14.57
CA ARG A 62 14.35 10.97 -15.78
C ARG A 62 13.16 11.28 -16.69
N ALA A 63 13.39 11.59 -17.97
CA ALA A 63 12.31 11.89 -18.91
C ALA A 63 11.50 10.61 -19.21
N GLU A 64 10.17 10.74 -19.31
CA GLU A 64 9.24 9.64 -19.55
C GLU A 64 8.32 9.94 -20.74
N ILE A 65 8.07 8.94 -21.58
CA ILE A 65 7.09 9.00 -22.68
C ILE A 65 6.01 7.96 -22.40
N VAL A 66 4.75 8.39 -22.38
CA VAL A 66 3.58 7.53 -22.13
C VAL A 66 2.79 7.34 -23.42
N VAL A 67 2.56 6.08 -23.82
CA VAL A 67 1.75 5.70 -24.98
C VAL A 67 0.76 4.62 -24.56
N GLY A 68 -0.50 5.02 -24.38
CA GLY A 68 -1.54 4.14 -23.85
C GLY A 68 -1.13 3.56 -22.48
N PRO A 69 -1.11 2.23 -22.29
CA PRO A 69 -0.70 1.60 -21.04
C PRO A 69 0.82 1.47 -20.87
N VAL A 70 1.63 1.91 -21.84
CA VAL A 70 3.09 1.72 -21.84
C VAL A 70 3.80 3.01 -21.44
N THR A 71 4.71 2.91 -20.48
CA THR A 71 5.61 4.01 -20.07
C THR A 71 7.05 3.66 -20.42
N ILE A 72 7.71 4.53 -21.17
CA ILE A 72 9.12 4.42 -21.56
C ILE A 72 9.94 5.45 -20.80
N ARG A 73 10.89 5.00 -19.98
CA ARG A 73 11.79 5.87 -19.19
C ARG A 73 13.15 6.01 -19.91
N LEU A 74 13.55 7.24 -20.27
CA LEU A 74 14.80 7.52 -21.01
C LEU A 74 15.94 7.86 -20.07
N GLU A 75 17.20 7.51 -20.32
CA GLU A 75 18.33 7.80 -19.42
C GLU A 75 18.42 9.25 -18.91
N GLU A 76 19.09 9.44 -17.79
CA GLU A 76 19.36 10.76 -17.23
C GLU A 76 20.09 11.65 -18.25
N GLY A 77 19.60 12.86 -18.45
CA GLY A 77 20.17 13.80 -19.42
C GLY A 77 19.87 13.46 -20.89
N ALA A 78 18.89 12.60 -21.18
CA ALA A 78 18.46 12.33 -22.55
C ALA A 78 18.23 13.62 -23.35
N SER A 79 18.86 13.72 -24.52
CA SER A 79 18.78 14.94 -25.33
C SER A 79 17.38 15.13 -25.93
N ALA A 80 16.99 16.39 -26.12
CA ALA A 80 15.71 16.73 -26.77
C ALA A 80 15.57 16.08 -28.15
N ALA A 81 16.67 15.99 -28.91
CA ALA A 81 16.69 15.33 -30.21
C ALA A 81 16.33 13.84 -30.12
N ARG A 82 16.86 13.13 -29.10
CA ARG A 82 16.57 11.72 -28.87
C ARG A 82 15.14 11.50 -28.40
N ILE A 83 14.66 12.32 -27.47
CA ILE A 83 13.25 12.30 -27.02
C ILE A 83 12.31 12.47 -28.22
N ALA A 84 12.57 13.47 -29.06
CA ALA A 84 11.76 13.75 -30.25
C ALA A 84 11.84 12.65 -31.32
N ALA A 85 12.98 11.96 -31.44
CA ALA A 85 13.11 10.83 -32.36
C ALA A 85 12.26 9.62 -31.89
N ILE A 86 12.30 9.30 -30.59
CA ILE A 86 11.51 8.21 -30.02
C ILE A 86 10.01 8.51 -30.12
N ALA A 87 9.59 9.73 -29.75
CA ALA A 87 8.20 10.13 -29.86
C ALA A 87 7.67 10.04 -31.31
N ARG A 88 8.47 10.47 -32.30
CA ARG A 88 8.11 10.35 -33.72
C ARG A 88 8.03 8.91 -34.21
N ALA A 89 8.95 8.05 -33.76
CA ALA A 89 8.92 6.64 -34.11
C ALA A 89 7.64 5.96 -33.58
N LEU A 90 7.25 6.25 -32.34
CA LEU A 90 6.02 5.71 -31.74
C LEU A 90 4.77 6.18 -32.47
N ALA A 91 4.74 7.43 -32.94
CA ALA A 91 3.62 7.99 -33.70
C ALA A 91 3.52 7.43 -35.14
N ALA A 92 4.60 6.87 -35.69
CA ALA A 92 4.62 6.28 -37.03
C ALA A 92 4.20 4.79 -37.06
N THR A 93 4.05 4.16 -35.88
CA THR A 93 3.51 2.80 -35.73
C THR A 93 1.98 2.86 -35.62
N PRO A 94 1.22 2.19 -36.51
CA PRO A 94 -0.24 2.17 -36.49
C PRO A 94 -0.82 1.38 -35.33
#